data_AF-A0A8T5NAQ4-F1
#
_entry.id   AF-A0A8T5NAQ4-F1
#
_cell.length_a   1.000
_cell.length_b   1.000
_cell.length_c   1.000
_cell.angle_alpha   90.00
_cell.angle_beta   90.00
_cell.angle_gamma   90.00
#
_symmetry.space_group_name_H-M   'P 1'
#
loop_
_entity.id
_entity.type
_entity.pdbx_description
1 polymer ?
#
loop_
_entity_poly.entity_id
_entity_poly.type
_entity_poly.pdbx_seq_one_letter_code
_entity_poly.pdbx_strand_id
1 'polypeptide(L)'
;MEICECIDDLRYHGRKDESLSWFVKYQPPSLWRKLGQTKGIRNVRDSIAKKIGTYCHVSMSYTRSQLFPFFKMAINNDEYAPSLAAVLRLEPEEIAFLAGSRSVTKKIQKIFDDAQLMIEKETEHEIELFGGFGAKSDSVTEDATEDEPEVEVKKETKSQRSLFDF
;
A
#
# COMPACT_ATOMS: atom_id res chain seq x y z
N MET A 1 -17.90 -6.83 -12.47
CA MET A 1 -18.36 -7.37 -11.18
C MET A 1 -18.18 -8.89 -11.24
N GLU A 2 -16.93 -9.35 -11.22
CA GLU A 2 -16.58 -10.77 -11.38
C GLU A 2 -15.28 -11.02 -10.63
N ILE A 3 -15.35 -11.22 -9.30
CA ILE A 3 -14.44 -12.12 -8.58
C ILE A 3 -15.22 -12.56 -7.34
N CYS A 4 -16.11 -13.54 -7.49
CA CYS A 4 -16.63 -14.30 -6.37
C CYS A 4 -16.93 -15.74 -6.81
N GLU A 5 -15.88 -16.46 -7.22
CA GLU A 5 -15.88 -17.92 -7.29
C GLU A 5 -14.52 -18.41 -6.78
N CYS A 6 -14.29 -18.36 -5.47
CA CYS A 6 -13.11 -18.98 -4.85
C CYS A 6 -13.39 -19.53 -3.44
N ILE A 7 -14.66 -19.59 -3.03
CA ILE A 7 -15.08 -20.18 -1.75
C ILE A 7 -16.25 -21.09 -2.07
N ASP A 8 -15.96 -22.23 -2.71
CA ASP A 8 -16.82 -23.43 -2.70
C ASP A 8 -16.10 -24.66 -3.31
N ASP A 9 -14.81 -24.82 -3.02
CA ASP A 9 -14.01 -25.98 -3.46
C ASP A 9 -13.52 -26.86 -2.29
N LEU A 10 -14.34 -26.92 -1.22
CA LEU A 10 -14.31 -28.01 -0.23
C LEU A 10 -15.25 -29.16 -0.61
N ARG A 11 -15.56 -29.32 -1.90
CA ARG A 11 -16.11 -30.56 -2.43
C ARG A 11 -14.94 -31.40 -2.93
N TYR A 12 -14.53 -32.35 -2.11
CA TYR A 12 -13.75 -33.50 -2.54
C TYR A 12 -14.57 -34.21 -3.62
N HIS A 13 -14.38 -33.84 -4.88
CA HIS A 13 -14.91 -34.57 -6.01
C HIS A 13 -14.22 -35.93 -6.02
N GLY A 14 -14.85 -36.91 -5.38
CA GLY A 14 -14.56 -38.32 -5.58
C GLY A 14 -14.56 -38.57 -7.08
N ARG A 15 -13.38 -38.89 -7.60
CA ARG A 15 -13.17 -39.26 -8.99
C ARG A 15 -14.08 -40.48 -9.25
N LYS A 16 -15.06 -40.34 -10.16
CA LYS A 16 -15.86 -41.48 -10.63
C LYS A 16 -14.99 -42.25 -11.61
N ASP A 17 -14.32 -43.26 -11.08
CA ASP A 17 -13.47 -44.16 -11.86
C ASP A 17 -14.34 -45.38 -12.21
N GLU A 18 -15.04 -45.31 -13.34
CA GLU A 18 -15.49 -46.54 -13.96
C GLU A 18 -14.24 -47.32 -14.42
N SER A 19 -14.13 -48.56 -13.94
CA SER A 19 -12.99 -49.50 -13.93
C SER A 19 -11.99 -49.33 -12.77
N LEU A 20 -12.18 -50.14 -11.71
CA LEU A 20 -11.21 -50.34 -10.65
C LEU A 20 -9.94 -51.00 -11.22
N SER A 21 -8.95 -50.20 -11.56
CA SER A 21 -7.56 -50.67 -11.64
C SER A 21 -6.95 -50.62 -10.23
N TRP A 22 -6.40 -51.75 -9.76
CA TRP A 22 -5.89 -51.97 -8.40
C TRP A 22 -4.62 -51.15 -8.04
N PHE A 23 -4.22 -50.20 -8.89
CA PHE A 23 -3.00 -49.41 -8.69
C PHE A 23 -3.31 -47.91 -8.64
N VAL A 24 -3.22 -47.34 -7.44
CA VAL A 24 -3.21 -45.88 -7.24
C VAL A 24 -1.76 -45.45 -7.04
N LYS A 25 -1.23 -44.65 -7.98
CA LYS A 25 0.11 -44.08 -7.86
C LYS A 25 0.21 -43.23 -6.59
N TYR A 26 1.19 -43.49 -5.73
CA TYR A 26 1.50 -42.61 -4.61
C TYR A 26 1.79 -41.20 -5.13
N GLN A 27 1.07 -40.21 -4.62
CA GLN A 27 1.25 -38.80 -4.93
C GLN A 27 1.50 -38.04 -3.63
N PRO A 28 2.50 -37.13 -3.58
CA PRO A 28 2.71 -36.30 -2.41
C PRO A 28 1.49 -35.40 -2.16
N PRO A 29 1.21 -35.02 -0.90
CA PRO A 29 0.05 -34.19 -0.57
C PRO A 29 -0.02 -32.91 -1.41
N SER A 30 -1.10 -32.73 -2.15
CA SER A 30 -1.27 -31.58 -3.05
C SER A 30 -1.47 -30.26 -2.29
N LEU A 31 -1.91 -30.32 -1.03
CA LEU A 31 -2.20 -29.16 -0.20
C LEU A 31 -0.95 -28.31 0.08
N TRP A 32 0.18 -28.92 0.44
CA TRP A 32 1.41 -28.18 0.75
C TRP A 32 1.93 -27.40 -0.46
N ARG A 33 1.83 -28.01 -1.65
CA ARG A 33 2.15 -27.35 -2.92
C ARG A 33 1.23 -26.13 -3.15
N LYS A 34 -0.08 -26.29 -2.98
CA LYS A 34 -1.06 -25.20 -3.12
C LYS A 34 -0.83 -24.07 -2.11
N LEU A 35 -0.50 -24.41 -0.86
CA LEU A 35 -0.18 -23.42 0.19
C LEU A 35 1.05 -22.60 -0.15
N GLY A 36 2.11 -23.24 -0.68
CA GLY A 36 3.30 -22.53 -1.15
C GLY A 36 2.99 -21.56 -2.29
N GLN A 37 2.25 -22.02 -3.30
CA GLN A 37 1.87 -21.23 -4.47
C GLN A 37 1.03 -19.99 -4.12
N THR A 38 0.11 -20.13 -3.16
CA THR A 38 -0.80 -19.04 -2.76
C THR A 38 -0.23 -18.12 -1.69
N LYS A 39 0.98 -18.37 -1.18
CA LYS A 39 1.59 -17.58 -0.08
C LYS A 39 1.73 -16.10 -0.44
N GLY A 40 2.23 -15.80 -1.65
CA GLY A 40 2.44 -14.40 -2.07
C GLY A 40 1.14 -13.60 -2.11
N ILE A 41 0.12 -14.13 -2.78
CA ILE A 41 -1.20 -13.48 -2.88
C ILE A 41 -1.84 -13.31 -1.50
N ARG A 42 -1.70 -14.31 -0.60
CA ARG A 42 -2.20 -14.21 0.77
C ARG A 42 -1.49 -13.11 1.56
N ASN A 43 -0.19 -12.95 1.40
CA ASN A 43 0.57 -11.90 2.07
C ASN A 43 0.09 -10.50 1.66
N VAL A 44 -0.07 -10.24 0.35
CA VAL A 44 -0.58 -8.95 -0.16
C VAL A 44 -2.02 -8.70 0.31
N ARG A 45 -2.86 -9.73 0.30
CA ARG A 45 -4.23 -9.63 0.84
C ARG A 45 -4.24 -9.26 2.33
N ASP A 46 -3.34 -9.86 3.10
CA ASP A 46 -3.28 -9.67 4.55
C ASP A 46 -2.64 -8.32 4.92
N SER A 47 -1.71 -7.79 4.11
CA SER A 47 -1.16 -6.43 4.29
C SER A 47 -2.23 -5.36 4.06
N ILE A 48 -3.03 -5.48 2.99
CA ILE A 48 -4.18 -4.60 2.74
C ILE A 48 -5.19 -4.66 3.88
N ALA A 49 -5.55 -5.87 4.32
CA ALA A 49 -6.50 -6.06 5.41
C ALA A 49 -6.01 -5.42 6.72
N LYS A 50 -4.69 -5.42 6.96
CA LYS A 50 -4.08 -4.74 8.10
C LYS A 50 -4.21 -3.21 7.98
N LYS A 51 -3.86 -2.61 6.83
CA LYS A 51 -3.94 -1.16 6.59
C LYS A 51 -5.38 -0.63 6.72
N ILE A 52 -6.33 -1.30 6.09
CA ILE A 52 -7.75 -0.93 6.19
C ILE A 52 -8.28 -1.17 7.61
N GLY A 53 -7.92 -2.30 8.23
CA GLY A 53 -8.35 -2.61 9.60
C GLY A 53 -7.83 -1.60 10.62
N THR A 54 -6.60 -1.11 10.46
CA THR A 54 -6.05 -0.04 11.31
C THR A 54 -6.74 1.29 11.10
N TYR A 55 -7.06 1.64 9.84
CA TYR A 55 -7.74 2.90 9.52
C TYR A 55 -9.19 2.92 9.99
N CYS A 56 -9.94 1.83 9.78
CA CYS A 56 -11.35 1.73 10.16
C CYS A 56 -11.56 1.24 11.60
N HIS A 57 -10.52 0.85 12.33
CA HIS A 57 -10.59 0.18 13.64
C HIS A 57 -11.45 -1.10 13.66
N VAL A 58 -11.24 -1.95 12.65
CA VAL A 58 -12.04 -3.17 12.43
C VAL A 58 -11.13 -4.40 12.30
N SER A 59 -11.66 -5.57 12.66
CA SER A 59 -10.93 -6.84 12.55
C SER A 59 -10.58 -7.19 11.10
N MET A 60 -9.42 -7.82 10.90
CA MET A 60 -8.99 -8.26 9.56
C MET A 60 -9.98 -9.24 8.90
N SER A 61 -10.71 -10.04 9.69
CA SER A 61 -11.72 -10.97 9.16
C SER A 61 -12.89 -10.21 8.53
N TYR A 62 -13.41 -9.21 9.24
CA TYR A 62 -14.48 -8.35 8.74
C TYR A 62 -14.04 -7.54 7.52
N THR A 63 -12.80 -7.04 7.52
CA THR A 63 -12.24 -6.32 6.38
C THR A 63 -12.26 -7.15 5.10
N ARG A 64 -11.88 -8.44 5.19
CA ARG A 64 -11.85 -9.36 4.04
C ARG A 64 -13.24 -9.66 3.48
N SER A 65 -14.25 -9.75 4.33
CA SER A 65 -15.61 -10.12 3.91
C SER A 65 -16.44 -8.93 3.45
N GLN A 66 -16.40 -7.80 4.17
CA GLN A 66 -17.31 -6.67 3.95
C GLN A 66 -16.66 -5.48 3.25
N LEU A 67 -15.43 -5.14 3.64
CA LEU A 67 -14.81 -3.89 3.18
C LEU A 67 -14.09 -4.04 1.83
N PHE A 68 -13.48 -5.19 1.57
CA PHE A 68 -12.74 -5.44 0.32
C PHE A 68 -13.51 -5.13 -0.96
N PRO A 69 -14.77 -5.57 -1.14
CA PRO A 69 -15.56 -5.23 -2.34
C PRO A 69 -15.73 -3.72 -2.54
N PHE A 70 -15.92 -2.97 -1.45
CA PHE A 70 -16.04 -1.51 -1.48
C PHE A 70 -14.75 -0.84 -1.94
N PHE A 71 -13.60 -1.19 -1.35
CA PHE A 71 -12.31 -0.61 -1.73
C PHE A 71 -11.91 -0.98 -3.17
N LYS A 72 -12.25 -2.19 -3.65
CA LYS A 72 -12.07 -2.55 -5.06
C LYS A 72 -12.89 -1.64 -5.99
N MET A 73 -14.14 -1.36 -5.64
CA MET A 73 -14.98 -0.45 -6.40
C MET A 73 -14.41 0.98 -6.39
N ALA A 74 -13.93 1.45 -5.24
CA ALA A 74 -13.36 2.79 -5.10
C ALA A 74 -12.09 2.98 -5.96
N ILE A 75 -11.17 2.01 -5.96
CA ILE A 75 -9.93 2.09 -6.77
C ILE A 75 -10.18 2.01 -8.27
N ASN A 76 -11.26 1.38 -8.72
CA ASN A 76 -11.61 1.37 -10.13
C ASN A 76 -12.04 2.75 -10.66
N ASN A 77 -12.35 3.71 -9.78
CA ASN A 77 -12.60 5.09 -10.16
C ASN A 77 -11.30 5.89 -10.08
N ASP A 78 -10.76 6.29 -11.23
CA ASP A 78 -9.46 6.96 -11.35
C ASP A 78 -9.36 8.27 -10.52
N GLU A 79 -10.49 8.95 -10.27
CA GLU A 79 -10.53 10.20 -9.48
C GLU A 79 -10.29 9.95 -7.98
N TYR A 80 -10.81 8.85 -7.43
CA TYR A 80 -10.72 8.52 -6.02
C TYR A 80 -9.52 7.63 -5.68
N ALA A 81 -8.91 6.99 -6.68
CA ALA A 81 -7.82 6.05 -6.46
C ALA A 81 -6.58 6.68 -5.79
N PRO A 82 -6.08 7.87 -6.20
CA PRO A 82 -4.88 8.46 -5.61
C PRO A 82 -5.11 8.92 -4.16
N SER A 83 -6.23 9.56 -3.88
CA SER A 83 -6.58 10.03 -2.52
C SER A 83 -6.75 8.86 -1.57
N LEU A 84 -7.41 7.79 -2.01
CA LEU A 84 -7.56 6.57 -1.24
C LEU A 84 -6.22 5.85 -0.98
N ALA A 85 -5.35 5.82 -1.99
CA ALA A 85 -4.01 5.26 -1.86
C ALA A 85 -3.14 6.06 -0.88
N ALA A 86 -3.28 7.39 -0.86
CA ALA A 86 -2.60 8.27 0.08
C ALA A 86 -3.07 8.02 1.52
N VAL A 87 -4.38 8.05 1.76
CA VAL A 87 -4.99 7.84 3.09
C VAL A 87 -4.62 6.48 3.68
N LEU A 88 -4.69 5.41 2.88
CA LEU A 88 -4.37 4.06 3.33
C LEU A 88 -2.87 3.72 3.25
N ARG A 89 -2.05 4.62 2.68
CA ARG A 89 -0.62 4.41 2.39
C ARG A 89 -0.36 3.08 1.67
N LEU A 90 -1.06 2.85 0.55
CA LEU A 90 -0.98 1.60 -0.22
C LEU A 90 0.31 1.50 -1.04
N GLU A 91 0.83 0.28 -1.15
CA GLU A 91 1.98 -0.06 -2.02
C GLU A 91 1.49 -0.40 -3.45
N PRO A 92 2.28 -0.20 -4.52
CA PRO A 92 1.91 -0.57 -5.89
C PRO A 92 1.40 -2.00 -6.06
N GLU A 93 1.96 -2.97 -5.34
CA GLU A 93 1.49 -4.38 -5.37
C GLU A 93 0.07 -4.54 -4.82
N GLU A 94 -0.27 -3.74 -3.80
CA GLU A 94 -1.57 -3.77 -3.15
C GLU A 94 -2.64 -3.09 -4.01
N ILE A 95 -2.28 -1.97 -4.65
CA ILE A 95 -3.14 -1.27 -5.62
C ILE A 95 -3.43 -2.20 -6.80
N ALA A 96 -2.41 -2.91 -7.31
CA ALA A 96 -2.58 -3.91 -8.36
C ALA A 96 -3.56 -5.02 -7.94
N PHE A 97 -3.42 -5.52 -6.72
CA PHE A 97 -4.32 -6.54 -6.18
C PHE A 97 -5.78 -6.05 -6.08
N LEU A 98 -6.01 -4.81 -5.65
CA LEU A 98 -7.35 -4.23 -5.56
C LEU A 98 -7.95 -3.92 -6.94
N ALA A 99 -7.14 -3.47 -7.89
CA ALA A 99 -7.53 -3.30 -9.29
C ALA A 99 -7.76 -4.63 -10.03
N GLY A 100 -7.36 -5.76 -9.43
CA GLY A 100 -7.47 -7.09 -10.03
C GLY A 100 -6.42 -7.38 -11.11
N SER A 101 -5.35 -6.60 -11.20
CA SER A 101 -4.24 -6.86 -12.10
C SER A 101 -3.22 -7.80 -11.45
N ARG A 102 -2.59 -8.66 -12.27
CA ARG A 102 -1.56 -9.59 -11.79
C ARG A 102 -0.20 -8.92 -11.53
N SER A 103 0.04 -7.81 -12.21
CA SER A 103 1.29 -7.07 -12.15
C SER A 103 1.03 -5.57 -12.00
N VAL A 104 2.07 -4.87 -11.56
CA VAL A 104 2.09 -3.41 -11.52
C VAL A 104 2.12 -2.89 -12.97
N THR A 105 1.09 -2.12 -13.34
CA THR A 105 0.99 -1.50 -14.66
C THR A 105 1.37 -0.03 -14.58
N LYS A 106 1.64 0.61 -15.73
CA LYS A 106 1.95 2.05 -15.80
C LYS A 106 0.85 2.94 -15.17
N LYS A 107 -0.41 2.53 -15.31
CA LYS A 107 -1.55 3.24 -14.69
C LYS A 107 -1.45 3.20 -13.16
N ILE A 108 -1.11 2.04 -12.60
CA ILE A 108 -0.97 1.84 -11.16
C ILE A 108 0.21 2.63 -10.61
N GLN A 109 1.33 2.68 -11.34
CA GLN A 109 2.47 3.52 -10.98
C GLN A 109 2.07 4.99 -10.90
N LYS A 110 1.34 5.50 -11.90
CA LYS A 110 0.85 6.88 -11.89
C LYS A 110 -0.03 7.19 -10.67
N ILE A 111 -0.95 6.29 -10.31
CA ILE A 111 -1.80 6.46 -9.11
C ILE A 111 -0.93 6.51 -7.84
N PHE A 112 0.11 5.69 -7.77
CA PHE A 112 1.02 5.68 -6.63
C PHE A 112 1.85 6.98 -6.56
N ASP A 113 2.38 7.46 -7.68
CA ASP A 113 3.12 8.71 -7.75
C ASP A 113 2.24 9.90 -7.34
N ASP A 114 1.01 9.96 -7.86
CA ASP A 114 0.02 10.98 -7.50
C ASP A 114 -0.31 10.94 -5.99
N ALA A 115 -0.37 9.74 -5.40
CA ALA A 115 -0.60 9.56 -3.96
C ALA A 115 0.60 10.00 -3.10
N GLN A 116 1.84 9.73 -3.53
CA GLN A 116 3.04 10.18 -2.82
C GLN A 116 3.10 11.72 -2.78
N LEU A 117 2.80 12.38 -3.91
CA LEU A 117 2.73 13.84 -3.97
C LEU A 117 1.69 14.44 -3.02
N MET A 118 0.57 13.75 -2.79
CA MET A 118 -0.43 14.20 -1.81
C MET A 118 0.09 14.08 -0.38
N ILE A 119 0.76 12.99 -0.04
CA ILE A 119 1.35 12.78 1.28
C ILE A 119 2.45 13.82 1.55
N GLU A 120 3.32 14.08 0.58
CA GLU A 120 4.40 15.08 0.71
C GLU A 120 3.83 16.46 1.04
N LYS A 121 2.83 16.92 0.27
CA LYS A 121 2.14 18.21 0.52
C LYS A 121 1.49 18.29 1.90
N GLU A 122 0.83 17.22 2.34
CA GLU A 122 0.25 17.16 3.69
C GLU A 122 1.34 17.26 4.76
N THR A 123 2.45 16.54 4.59
CA THR A 123 3.56 16.59 5.55
C THR A 123 4.28 17.93 5.57
N GLU A 124 4.47 18.59 4.43
CA GLU A 124 5.04 19.94 4.35
C GLU A 124 4.18 20.94 5.13
N HIS A 125 2.87 20.91 4.89
CA HIS A 125 1.91 21.75 5.60
C HIS A 125 1.89 21.47 7.12
N GLU A 126 1.97 20.21 7.54
CA GLU A 126 2.09 19.85 8.96
C GLU A 126 3.39 20.36 9.59
N ILE A 127 4.51 20.29 8.86
CA ILE A 127 5.81 20.81 9.32
C ILE A 127 5.78 22.34 9.45
N GLU A 128 5.18 23.05 8.50
CA GLU A 128 5.03 24.51 8.56
C GLU A 128 4.21 24.95 9.79
N LEU A 129 3.10 24.25 10.05
CA LEU A 129 2.22 24.51 11.19
C LEU A 129 2.87 24.19 12.54
N PHE A 130 3.44 23.00 12.68
CA PHE A 130 3.94 22.50 13.97
C PHE A 130 5.40 22.87 14.25
N GLY A 131 6.21 23.01 13.20
CA GLY A 131 7.64 23.35 13.28
C GLY A 131 7.93 24.78 13.69
N GLY A 132 6.91 25.61 13.92
CA GLY A 132 7.08 26.99 14.41
C GLY A 132 7.72 27.94 13.40
N PHE A 133 7.81 27.56 12.12
CA PHE A 133 8.23 28.45 11.04
C PHE A 133 7.11 29.45 10.64
N GLY A 134 5.88 29.25 11.12
CA GLY A 134 4.71 30.09 10.86
C GLY A 134 4.63 31.42 11.63
N ALA A 135 5.75 32.12 11.86
CA ALA A 135 5.74 33.51 12.30
C ALA A 135 6.07 34.46 11.13
N LYS A 136 5.23 34.41 10.07
CA LYS A 136 4.87 35.49 9.11
C LYS A 136 4.49 34.87 7.75
N SER A 137 3.20 34.91 7.42
CA SER A 137 2.72 35.30 6.08
C SER A 137 1.20 35.12 5.96
N ASP A 138 0.45 36.03 6.57
CA ASP A 138 -0.85 36.43 6.03
C ASP A 138 -0.74 37.91 5.63
N SER A 139 -0.23 38.11 4.42
CA SER A 139 -0.55 39.18 3.47
C SER A 139 0.55 39.25 2.41
N VAL A 140 0.11 39.27 1.15
CA VAL A 140 0.67 39.96 -0.02
C VAL A 140 0.51 39.07 -1.26
N THR A 141 -0.63 39.24 -1.92
CA THR A 141 -0.77 39.24 -3.38
C THR A 141 0.36 40.03 -4.02
N GLU A 142 1.05 39.39 -4.97
CA GLU A 142 1.81 39.95 -6.10
C GLU A 142 2.35 41.39 -5.94
N ASP A 143 3.66 41.54 -5.69
CA ASP A 143 4.49 42.40 -6.54
C ASP A 143 5.98 42.18 -6.31
N ALA A 144 6.73 42.36 -7.39
CA ALA A 144 8.15 42.09 -7.56
C ALA A 144 9.06 42.95 -6.67
N THR A 145 10.24 42.41 -6.29
CA THR A 145 11.56 42.95 -6.70
C THR A 145 12.69 42.14 -6.07
N GLU A 146 13.68 41.82 -6.90
CA GLU A 146 14.97 41.21 -6.55
C GLU A 146 15.77 42.16 -5.66
N ASP A 147 16.47 41.62 -4.66
CA ASP A 147 17.82 42.08 -4.28
C ASP A 147 18.45 41.08 -3.27
N GLU A 148 19.49 40.39 -3.75
CA GLU A 148 20.49 39.70 -2.93
C GLU A 148 21.19 40.71 -2.00
N PRO A 149 21.59 40.31 -0.79
CA PRO A 149 23.03 40.29 -0.56
C PRO A 149 23.56 39.10 0.26
N GLU A 150 24.68 38.55 -0.23
CA GLU A 150 25.59 37.62 0.42
C GLU A 150 26.01 38.04 1.85
N VAL A 151 25.95 37.12 2.82
CA VAL A 151 26.85 37.12 3.99
C VAL A 151 27.22 35.69 4.40
N GLU A 152 28.52 35.41 4.29
CA GLU A 152 29.22 34.20 4.72
C GLU A 152 29.06 33.90 6.22
N VAL A 153 28.78 32.64 6.59
CA VAL A 153 28.97 32.15 7.96
C VAL A 153 29.97 30.99 7.97
N LYS A 154 31.11 31.27 8.60
CA LYS A 154 32.28 30.41 8.77
C LYS A 154 31.91 29.08 9.46
N LYS A 155 32.42 27.98 8.89
CA LYS A 155 32.46 26.66 9.54
C LYS A 155 33.43 26.69 10.72
N GLU A 156 32.92 26.57 11.93
CA GLU A 156 33.72 26.11 13.08
C GLU A 156 33.29 24.69 13.44
N THR A 157 34.00 23.71 12.88
CA THR A 157 33.92 22.31 13.29
C THR A 157 34.58 22.15 14.65
N LYS A 158 33.78 22.15 15.71
CA LYS A 158 34.24 21.72 17.03
C LYS A 158 34.35 20.20 17.03
N SER A 159 35.58 19.69 17.05
CA SER A 159 35.87 18.25 17.17
C SER A 159 35.23 17.71 18.46
N GLN A 160 34.14 16.95 18.32
CA GLN A 160 33.60 16.16 19.42
C GLN A 160 34.56 14.99 19.65
N ARG A 161 35.12 14.89 20.86
CA ARG A 161 35.83 13.69 21.29
C ARG A 161 34.82 12.54 21.30
N SER A 162 35.14 11.45 20.60
CA SER A 162 34.27 10.29 20.54
C SER A 162 34.26 9.58 21.90
N LEU A 163 33.13 8.97 22.24
CA LEU A 163 32.90 8.22 23.48
C LEU A 163 33.75 6.95 23.59
N PHE A 164 34.61 6.68 22.60
CA PHE A 164 35.56 5.58 22.57
C PHE A 164 37.02 6.03 22.78
N ASP A 165 37.23 7.30 23.14
CA ASP A 165 38.55 7.85 23.48
C ASP A 165 38.71 7.85 25.01
N PHE A 166 38.92 6.65 25.57
CA PHE A 166 39.17 6.36 27.00
C PHE A 166 40.63 5.93 27.23
#